data_AF-A0A1V1P5N9-F1
#
_entry.id   AF-A0A1V1P5N9-F1
#
_cell.length_a   1.000
_cell.length_b   1.000
_cell.length_c   1.000
_cell.angle_alpha   90.00
_cell.angle_beta   90.00
_cell.angle_gamma   90.00
#
_symmetry.space_group_name_H-M   'P 1'
#
loop_
_entity.id
_entity.type
_entity.pdbx_description
1 polymer ?
#
loop_
_entity_poly.entity_id
_entity_poly.type
_entity_poly.pdbx_seq_one_letter_code
_entity_poly.pdbx_strand_id
1 'polypeptide(L)'
;MKLEDIIDDIFIDPRKLTHYALNLESLHGKHKAIVFQKVFNYNQDNYNHLLEQIQNKALNTEAFFHSKDNYGSRYTVDIAIEGFNKKKGTVRTGWFILKNSKQARLATIYVLKEKK
;
A
#
# COMPACT_ATOMS: atom_id res chain seq x y z
N MET A 1 -16.25 7.80 0.34
CA MET A 1 -15.74 7.84 1.73
C MET A 1 -14.23 7.75 1.67
N LYS A 2 -13.52 8.72 2.22
CA LYS A 2 -12.06 8.71 2.29
C LYS A 2 -11.58 7.93 3.50
N LEU A 3 -10.29 7.57 3.52
CA LEU A 3 -9.71 6.88 4.66
C LEU A 3 -9.69 7.79 5.92
N GLU A 4 -9.47 9.09 5.76
CA GLU A 4 -9.51 10.09 6.85
C GLU A 4 -10.88 10.21 7.53
N ASP A 5 -11.98 9.82 6.85
CA ASP A 5 -13.31 9.80 7.46
C ASP A 5 -13.45 8.67 8.52
N ILE A 6 -12.49 7.73 8.55
CA ILE A 6 -12.57 6.47 9.32
C ILE A 6 -11.54 6.46 10.45
N ILE A 7 -10.32 6.91 10.16
CA ILE A 7 -9.14 6.86 11.03
C ILE A 7 -8.42 8.21 11.09
N ASP A 8 -7.62 8.41 12.13
CA ASP A 8 -6.91 9.67 12.37
C ASP A 8 -5.47 9.59 11.82
N ASP A 9 -4.86 8.40 11.86
CA ASP A 9 -3.49 8.18 11.39
C ASP A 9 -3.28 6.81 10.71
N ILE A 10 -2.16 6.72 9.98
CA ILE A 10 -1.71 5.49 9.33
C ILE A 10 -0.32 5.09 9.84
N PHE A 11 -0.13 3.79 10.02
CA PHE A 11 1.16 3.20 10.34
C PHE A 11 1.60 2.23 9.25
N ILE A 12 2.78 2.50 8.69
CA ILE A 12 3.43 1.66 7.68
C ILE A 12 4.75 1.20 8.26
N ASP A 13 4.85 -0.08 8.58
CA ASP A 13 6.13 -0.70 8.91
C ASP A 13 6.99 -0.77 7.65
N PRO A 14 8.19 -0.15 7.61
CA PRO A 14 9.10 -0.20 6.46
C PRO A 14 9.36 -1.63 5.96
N ARG A 15 9.32 -2.64 6.84
CA ARG A 15 9.50 -4.06 6.48
C ARG A 15 8.43 -4.56 5.52
N LYS A 16 7.23 -3.97 5.49
CA LYS A 16 6.20 -4.30 4.49
C LYS A 16 6.63 -3.95 3.07
N LEU A 17 7.47 -2.93 2.91
CA LEU A 17 8.06 -2.57 1.63
C LEU A 17 9.36 -3.36 1.43
N THR A 18 10.30 -3.26 2.36
CA THR A 18 11.67 -3.78 2.18
C THR A 18 11.81 -5.29 2.31
N HIS A 19 10.97 -5.99 3.07
CA HIS A 19 11.09 -7.45 3.28
C HIS A 19 10.01 -8.24 2.52
N TYR A 20 8.96 -7.55 2.07
CA TYR A 20 7.83 -8.16 1.38
C TYR A 20 7.63 -7.59 -0.03
N ALA A 21 7.09 -6.37 -0.17
CA ALA A 21 6.59 -5.89 -1.46
C ALA A 21 7.68 -5.59 -2.51
N LEU A 22 8.88 -5.21 -2.07
CA LEU A 22 10.01 -4.82 -2.93
C LEU A 22 11.18 -5.80 -2.84
N ASN A 23 11.02 -6.91 -2.13
CA ASN A 23 12.06 -7.93 -1.95
C ASN A 23 11.92 -9.08 -2.96
N LEU A 24 12.93 -9.25 -3.82
CA LEU A 24 12.98 -10.32 -4.81
C LEU A 24 13.20 -11.72 -4.20
N GLU A 25 13.74 -11.78 -2.97
CA GLU A 25 13.99 -13.02 -2.23
C GLU A 25 12.80 -13.41 -1.34
N SER A 26 11.73 -12.60 -1.29
CA SER A 26 10.56 -12.90 -0.48
C SER A 26 9.74 -14.04 -1.07
N LEU A 27 9.58 -15.14 -0.33
CA LEU A 27 8.76 -16.30 -0.72
C LEU A 27 7.33 -15.92 -1.16
N HIS A 28 6.73 -14.91 -0.51
CA HIS A 28 5.38 -14.45 -0.79
C HIS A 28 5.31 -13.08 -1.49
N GLY A 29 6.44 -12.36 -1.54
CA GLY A 29 6.54 -10.99 -2.04
C GLY A 29 7.20 -10.84 -3.41
N LYS A 30 7.98 -11.84 -3.86
CA LYS A 30 8.77 -11.80 -5.09
C LYS A 30 7.99 -11.33 -6.32
N HIS A 31 6.78 -11.84 -6.54
CA HIS A 31 5.96 -11.45 -7.69
C HIS A 31 5.55 -9.96 -7.63
N LYS A 32 5.39 -9.38 -6.44
CA LYS A 32 5.12 -7.94 -6.27
C LYS A 32 6.38 -7.15 -6.59
N ALA A 33 7.52 -7.57 -6.05
CA ALA A 33 8.81 -6.91 -6.27
C ALA A 33 9.15 -6.81 -7.76
N ILE A 34 8.98 -7.91 -8.51
CA ILE A 34 9.17 -7.94 -9.97
C ILE A 34 8.28 -6.89 -10.68
N VAL A 35 7.01 -6.80 -10.28
CA VAL A 35 6.07 -5.85 -10.91
C VAL A 35 6.40 -4.41 -10.52
N PHE A 36 6.74 -4.14 -9.26
CA PHE A 36 7.16 -2.81 -8.81
C PHE A 36 8.41 -2.33 -9.54
N GLN A 37 9.41 -3.19 -9.67
CA GLN A 37 10.63 -2.88 -10.41
C GLN A 37 10.31 -2.62 -11.89
N LYS A 38 9.52 -3.49 -12.52
CA LYS A 38 9.19 -3.37 -13.95
C LYS A 38 8.34 -2.13 -14.30
N VAL A 39 7.34 -1.82 -13.47
CA VAL A 39 6.36 -0.77 -13.77
C VAL A 39 6.88 0.59 -13.32
N PHE A 40 7.52 0.67 -12.16
CA PHE A 40 7.85 1.94 -11.50
C PHE A 40 9.33 2.13 -11.18
N ASN A 41 10.17 1.11 -11.41
CA ASN A 41 11.58 1.10 -11.02
C ASN A 41 11.80 1.24 -9.49
N TYR A 42 10.89 0.66 -8.69
CA TYR A 42 11.05 0.55 -7.24
C TYR A 42 11.74 -0.75 -6.82
N ASN A 43 12.60 -0.67 -5.81
CA ASN A 43 13.30 -1.76 -5.16
C ASN A 43 13.53 -1.44 -3.66
N GLN A 44 14.28 -2.29 -2.95
CA GLN A 44 14.56 -2.08 -1.53
C GLN A 44 15.39 -0.82 -1.23
N ASP A 45 16.21 -0.35 -2.17
CA ASP A 45 17.12 0.79 -1.95
C ASP A 45 16.38 2.14 -2.04
N ASN A 46 15.30 2.20 -2.82
CA ASN A 46 14.55 3.42 -3.07
C ASN A 46 13.12 3.40 -2.51
N TYR A 47 12.84 2.48 -1.57
CA TYR A 47 11.52 2.29 -0.97
C TYR A 47 10.96 3.54 -0.27
N ASN A 48 11.82 4.42 0.22
CA ASN A 48 11.44 5.64 0.95
C ASN A 48 10.54 6.55 0.10
N HIS A 49 10.79 6.67 -1.21
CA HIS A 49 9.98 7.50 -2.10
C HIS A 49 8.57 6.88 -2.33
N LEU A 50 8.46 5.55 -2.35
CA LEU A 50 7.16 4.88 -2.38
C LEU A 50 6.41 5.07 -1.04
N LEU A 51 7.12 4.94 0.08
CA LEU A 51 6.58 5.14 1.42
C LEU A 51 5.99 6.54 1.58
N GLU A 52 6.75 7.57 1.22
CA GLU A 52 6.33 8.98 1.29
C GLU A 52 5.07 9.22 0.45
N GLN A 53 5.01 8.70 -0.78
CA GLN A 53 3.83 8.85 -1.61
C GLN A 53 2.59 8.19 -0.99
N ILE A 54 2.73 7.04 -0.32
CA ILE A 54 1.61 6.39 0.36
C ILE A 54 1.19 7.21 1.58
N GLN A 55 2.14 7.69 2.39
CA GLN A 55 1.86 8.49 3.57
C GLN A 55 1.10 9.77 3.23
N ASN A 56 1.51 10.45 2.16
CA ASN A 56 0.90 11.72 1.74
C ASN A 56 -0.49 11.55 1.11
N LYS A 57 -0.76 10.40 0.48
CA LYS A 57 -1.97 10.22 -0.34
C LYS A 57 -3.03 9.33 0.32
N ALA A 58 -2.65 8.39 1.18
CA ALA A 58 -3.57 7.34 1.66
C ALA A 58 -4.81 7.89 2.39
N LEU A 59 -4.63 8.85 3.30
CA LEU A 59 -5.72 9.47 4.07
C LEU A 59 -6.76 10.16 3.17
N ASN A 60 -6.26 10.87 2.16
CA ASN A 60 -7.07 11.67 1.24
C ASN A 60 -7.72 10.86 0.10
N THR A 61 -7.42 9.58 0.00
CA THR A 61 -7.89 8.71 -1.10
C THR A 61 -9.13 7.93 -0.67
N GLU A 62 -9.98 7.59 -1.65
CA GLU A 62 -11.18 6.79 -1.42
C GLU A 62 -10.83 5.41 -0.81
N ALA A 63 -11.58 5.05 0.23
CA ALA A 63 -11.43 3.80 0.95
C ALA A 63 -12.64 2.90 0.74
N PHE A 64 -12.37 1.67 0.30
CA PHE A 64 -13.38 0.65 0.08
C PHE A 64 -13.37 -0.34 1.22
N PHE A 65 -14.52 -0.52 1.89
CA PHE A 65 -14.67 -1.56 2.89
C PHE A 65 -14.51 -2.94 2.24
N HIS A 66 -13.68 -3.78 2.85
CA HIS A 66 -13.45 -5.15 2.39
C HIS A 66 -14.14 -6.16 3.29
N SER A 67 -13.82 -6.15 4.59
CA SER A 67 -14.42 -7.07 5.57
C SER A 67 -14.24 -6.59 7.00
N LYS A 68 -15.00 -7.16 7.94
CA LYS A 68 -14.86 -6.92 9.38
C LYS A 68 -15.00 -8.25 10.11
N ASP A 69 -14.14 -8.46 11.10
CA ASP A 69 -14.18 -9.62 12.00
C ASP A 69 -14.04 -9.15 13.46
N ASN A 70 -13.86 -10.11 14.38
CA ASN A 70 -13.73 -9.82 15.81
C ASN A 70 -12.48 -9.00 16.17
N TYR A 71 -11.47 -8.97 15.31
CA TYR A 71 -10.22 -8.26 15.52
C TYR A 71 -10.24 -6.84 14.95
N GLY A 72 -11.02 -6.59 13.91
CA GLY A 72 -11.06 -5.28 13.29
C GLY A 72 -11.68 -5.26 11.90
N SER A 73 -11.47 -4.14 11.22
CA SER A 73 -11.98 -3.88 9.86
C SER A 73 -10.83 -3.83 8.85
N ARG A 74 -11.08 -4.29 7.64
CA ARG A 74 -10.17 -4.23 6.50
C ARG A 74 -10.71 -3.29 5.44
N TYR A 75 -9.85 -2.40 4.97
CA TYR A 75 -10.16 -1.45 3.90
C TYR A 75 -9.13 -1.55 2.78
N THR A 76 -9.54 -1.15 1.59
CA THR A 76 -8.68 -1.07 0.40
C THR A 76 -8.64 0.37 -0.07
N VAL A 77 -7.44 0.87 -0.38
CA VAL A 77 -7.23 2.22 -0.90
C VAL A 77 -6.34 2.12 -2.14
N ASP A 78 -6.81 2.65 -3.26
CA ASP A 78 -6.13 2.61 -4.55
C ASP A 78 -5.42 3.94 -4.81
N ILE A 79 -4.11 3.95 -4.62
CA ILE A 79 -3.30 5.17 -4.61
C ILE A 79 -2.59 5.33 -5.96
N ALA A 80 -2.71 6.51 -6.57
CA ALA A 80 -1.92 6.88 -7.74
C ALA A 80 -0.46 7.13 -7.34
N ILE A 81 0.46 6.33 -7.88
CA ILE A 81 1.90 6.39 -7.63
C ILE A 81 2.64 6.76 -8.91
N GLU A 82 3.69 7.56 -8.76
CA GLU A 82 4.67 7.82 -9.80
C GLU A 82 5.97 7.06 -9.52
N GLY A 83 6.51 6.38 -10.52
CA GLY A 83 7.78 5.68 -10.46
C GLY A 83 8.96 6.58 -10.83
N PHE A 84 10.19 6.12 -10.55
CA PHE A 84 11.43 6.82 -10.94
C PHE A 84 11.60 6.93 -12.46
N ASN A 85 10.90 6.07 -13.21
CA ASN A 85 10.82 6.12 -14.66
C ASN A 85 9.75 7.08 -15.19
N LYS A 86 9.18 7.95 -14.33
CA LYS A 86 8.07 8.90 -14.62
C LYS A 86 6.77 8.22 -15.06
N LYS A 87 6.67 6.89 -14.95
CA LYS A 87 5.40 6.19 -15.21
C LYS A 87 4.48 6.36 -14.02
N LYS A 88 3.22 6.62 -14.32
CA LYS A 88 2.15 6.66 -13.33
C LYS A 88 1.35 5.37 -13.40
N GLY A 89 0.77 5.01 -12.27
CA GLY A 89 -0.13 3.86 -12.19
C GLY A 89 -0.70 3.72 -10.79
N THR A 90 -1.62 2.79 -10.64
CA THR A 90 -2.36 2.61 -9.40
C THR A 90 -1.78 1.48 -8.57
N VAL A 91 -1.52 1.75 -7.30
CA VAL A 91 -1.09 0.78 -6.31
C VAL A 91 -2.22 0.57 -5.32
N ARG A 92 -2.67 -0.68 -5.21
CA ARG A 92 -3.67 -1.06 -4.23
C ARG A 92 -3.01 -1.33 -2.89
N THR A 93 -3.48 -0.65 -1.87
CA THR A 93 -3.06 -0.82 -0.47
C THR A 93 -4.20 -1.40 0.35
N GLY A 94 -3.92 -2.43 1.14
CA GLY A 94 -4.86 -3.00 2.09
C GLY A 94 -4.50 -2.56 3.51
N TRP A 95 -5.49 -2.06 4.23
CA TRP A 95 -5.36 -1.48 5.55
C TRP A 95 -6.16 -2.29 6.57
N PHE A 96 -5.56 -2.54 7.73
CA PHE A 96 -6.22 -3.17 8.87
C PHE A 96 -6.36 -2.17 10.01
N ILE A 97 -7.59 -1.98 10.47
CA ILE A 97 -7.93 -1.11 11.58
C ILE A 97 -8.35 -2.01 12.74
N LEU A 98 -7.56 -2.04 13.81
CA LEU A 98 -7.90 -2.79 15.01
C LEU A 98 -9.24 -2.31 15.58
N LYS A 99 -9.99 -3.22 16.21
CA LYS A 99 -11.20 -2.87 16.97
C LYS A 99 -10.87 -1.77 17.99
N ASN A 100 -11.71 -0.74 18.03
CA ASN A 100 -11.56 0.45 18.87
C ASN A 100 -10.27 1.27 18.63
N SER A 101 -9.59 1.06 17.50
CA SER A 101 -8.44 1.86 17.07
C SER A 101 -8.87 2.90 16.04
N LYS A 102 -8.21 4.06 16.07
CA LYS A 102 -8.25 5.09 15.04
C LYS A 102 -6.96 5.15 14.20
N GLN A 103 -6.13 4.11 14.31
CA GLN A 103 -4.94 3.91 13.47
C GLN A 103 -5.15 2.76 12.49
N ALA A 104 -4.87 3.00 11.20
CA ALA A 104 -4.81 1.96 10.17
C ALA A 104 -3.39 1.46 9.95
N ARG A 105 -3.21 0.13 9.88
CA ARG A 105 -1.91 -0.51 9.61
C ARG A 105 -1.87 -1.12 8.22
N LEU A 106 -0.77 -0.90 7.49
CA LEU A 106 -0.60 -1.48 6.16
C LEU A 106 -0.49 -3.01 6.24
N ALA A 107 -1.49 -3.70 5.70
CA ALA A 107 -1.53 -5.16 5.67
C ALA A 107 -0.85 -5.71 4.40
N THR A 108 -1.17 -5.15 3.24
CA THR A 108 -0.66 -5.56 1.92
C THR A 108 -0.57 -4.40 0.95
N ILE A 109 0.23 -4.54 -0.10
CA ILE A 109 0.42 -3.55 -1.15
C ILE A 109 0.81 -4.24 -2.46
N TYR A 110 0.23 -3.83 -3.59
CA TYR A 110 0.61 -4.34 -4.91
C TYR A 110 0.16 -3.42 -6.05
N VAL A 111 0.84 -3.49 -7.19
CA VAL A 111 0.48 -2.75 -8.40
C VAL A 111 -0.80 -3.33 -9.01
N LEU A 112 -1.81 -2.49 -9.27
CA LEU A 112 -2.97 -2.90 -10.05
C LEU A 112 -2.59 -2.97 -11.53
N LYS A 113 -2.91 -4.08 -12.17
CA LYS A 113 -2.84 -4.16 -13.63
C LYS A 113 -3.93 -3.26 -14.20
N GLU A 114 -3.56 -2.38 -15.11
CA GLU A 114 -4.55 -1.73 -15.97
C GLU A 114 -5.28 -2.81 -16.77
N LYS A 115 -6.61 -2.75 -16.76
CA LYS A 115 -7.42 -3.55 -17.68
C LYS A 115 -7.17 -2.94 -19.07
N LYS A 116 -6.47 -3.71 -19.93
CA LYS A 116 -6.43 -3.44 -21.37
C LYS A 116 -7.81 -3.64 -21.97
#